data_AF-A0A2T6J037-F1
#
_entry.id   AF-A0A2T6J037-F1
#
_cell.length_a   1.000
_cell.length_b   1.000
_cell.length_c   1.000
_cell.angle_alpha   90.00
_cell.angle_beta   90.00
_cell.angle_gamma   90.00
#
_symmetry.space_group_name_H-M   'P 1'
#
loop_
_entity.id
_entity.type
_entity.pdbx_description
1 polymer ?
#
loop_
_entity_poly.entity_id
_entity_poly.type
_entity_poly.pdbx_seq_one_letter_code
_entity_poly.pdbx_strand_id
1 'polypeptide(L)'
;MDVSRLKVAIPSYQITEENGPVAYAIAVEYGKLSWDVWRRYSQFAQLYRDLDRDGYCALPSLPGKTLAGAPYDPRLLADRRHRLQYFLLELLRRPDTRTAPALLDFLLFSEQASLNIPPLRPWCVCNTGAQRFAVSSLVYSRSNRVIIVGHEDKTGLSRLGRLWSLVEPDEFGMINVWAVDCNMDSPSLMQCIKTQPKVRCMFYDEPSNQLFVGQDDGKVSVYILDADELKLEKVKELDLHTAAVMHLAPGKSKQKRLLSLGFDGAIRVIDITTHQMLSGGRMTRRLGSGAHLTVGHFDDENDTVYLGTSGGQVLVYAVKSNPPSFIQGLTVHPVYPVETLIVDKQYMFLGHGEYVSVISVEQRRTEQKFSKVAVLTLKENPSPVLSMVYDPKEKRLLVGYDPAIAWWSIESGQPLCVWEAHGGGVHQLLLTDRSDIVLSGGDSGNSKIWRLPPAQDLRLWQPPAAVEQRSGEETGSGGWREADEIANFSSSRDEDDGESLHAGCPRQKWCGTQHPQGYEPVAIGRSSNSLSPGSARDDRGVLRSDDYDTPERIVHVNDANGRGKGRCALSGDDIMGPRITKDEEPGSAAQNSASALGGSVVPPKKNFPTPFEPKSDDDDDEDLDELRSAFS
;
A
#
# COMPACT_ATOMS: atom_id res chain seq x y z
N MET A 1 -2.17 -29.39 -10.19
CA MET A 1 -2.15 -30.34 -9.06
C MET A 1 -3.56 -30.43 -8.49
N ASP A 2 -4.12 -31.62 -8.28
CA ASP A 2 -5.45 -31.78 -7.67
C ASP A 2 -5.34 -31.69 -6.15
N VAL A 3 -5.72 -30.54 -5.60
CA VAL A 3 -5.57 -30.21 -4.18
C VAL A 3 -6.42 -31.12 -3.27
N SER A 4 -7.48 -31.73 -3.79
CA SER A 4 -8.36 -32.62 -3.02
C SER A 4 -7.71 -33.98 -2.71
N ARG A 5 -6.65 -34.34 -3.44
CA ARG A 5 -5.93 -35.61 -3.31
C ARG A 5 -4.69 -35.52 -2.41
N LEU A 6 -4.27 -34.31 -2.06
CA LEU A 6 -3.05 -34.04 -1.31
C LEU A 6 -3.31 -34.11 0.21
N LYS A 7 -2.52 -34.92 0.91
CA LYS A 7 -2.34 -34.83 2.37
C LYS A 7 -0.85 -34.78 2.69
N VAL A 8 -0.46 -33.97 3.67
CA VAL A 8 0.93 -33.88 4.13
C VAL A 8 0.95 -33.72 5.66
N ALA A 9 1.76 -34.54 6.32
CA ALA A 9 1.95 -34.51 7.76
C ALA A 9 3.40 -34.81 8.15
N ILE A 10 3.84 -34.29 9.30
CA ILE A 10 5.11 -34.64 9.94
C ILE A 10 4.80 -35.51 11.18
N PRO A 11 4.49 -36.82 11.03
CA PRO A 11 4.04 -37.66 12.14
C PRO A 11 5.09 -37.80 13.25
N SER A 12 6.38 -37.89 12.91
CA SER A 12 7.44 -38.26 13.86
C SER A 12 8.78 -37.57 13.55
N TYR A 13 9.74 -37.77 14.44
CA TYR A 13 11.14 -37.40 14.27
C TYR A 13 12.05 -38.51 14.82
N GLN A 14 13.28 -38.57 14.34
CA GLN A 14 14.29 -39.54 14.77
C GLN A 14 15.67 -38.89 14.81
N ILE A 15 16.50 -39.29 15.77
CA ILE A 15 17.93 -38.94 15.82
C ILE A 15 18.66 -39.90 14.87
N THR A 16 19.36 -39.40 13.84
CA THR A 16 19.83 -40.29 12.75
C THR A 16 20.93 -41.27 13.17
N GLU A 17 21.76 -40.89 14.14
CA GLU A 17 22.88 -41.67 14.70
C GLU A 17 23.03 -41.28 16.19
N GLU A 18 23.86 -41.99 16.96
CA GLU A 18 24.13 -41.59 18.35
C GLU A 18 24.79 -40.19 18.39
N ASN A 19 24.16 -39.24 19.09
CA ASN A 19 24.49 -37.80 19.03
C ASN A 19 24.43 -37.17 17.63
N GLY A 20 23.72 -37.81 16.68
CA GLY A 20 23.49 -37.31 15.33
C GLY A 20 22.39 -36.24 15.24
N PRO A 21 22.24 -35.56 14.09
CA PRO A 21 21.18 -34.58 13.88
C PRO A 21 19.78 -35.22 13.85
N VAL A 22 18.78 -34.47 14.31
CA VAL A 22 17.37 -34.87 14.22
C VAL A 22 16.85 -34.70 12.80
N ALA A 23 16.24 -35.76 12.27
CA ALA A 23 15.47 -35.77 11.04
C ALA A 23 13.97 -35.92 11.35
N TYR A 24 13.15 -35.26 10.56
CA TYR A 24 11.69 -35.28 10.63
C TYR A 24 11.17 -36.15 9.48
N ALA A 25 10.27 -37.08 9.79
CA ALA A 25 9.58 -37.86 8.76
C ALA A 25 8.41 -37.02 8.24
N ILE A 26 8.35 -36.79 6.92
CA ILE A 26 7.23 -36.11 6.26
C ILE A 26 6.46 -37.16 5.45
N ALA A 27 5.29 -37.55 5.92
CA ALA A 27 4.37 -38.40 5.19
C ALA A 27 3.62 -37.57 4.15
N VAL A 28 3.70 -37.97 2.88
CA VAL A 28 3.03 -37.32 1.74
C VAL A 28 2.11 -38.32 1.06
N GLU A 29 0.82 -37.99 0.97
CA GLU A 29 -0.16 -38.74 0.20
C GLU A 29 -0.63 -37.91 -1.01
N TYR A 30 -0.70 -38.54 -2.17
CA TYR A 30 -1.37 -37.99 -3.35
C TYR A 30 -2.23 -39.03 -4.06
N GLY A 31 -3.52 -39.04 -3.71
CA GLY A 31 -4.52 -39.92 -4.31
C GLY A 31 -4.35 -41.39 -3.90
N LYS A 32 -3.58 -42.16 -4.68
CA LYS A 32 -3.21 -43.56 -4.37
C LYS A 32 -1.73 -43.73 -4.04
N LEU A 33 -0.93 -42.69 -4.22
CA LEU A 33 0.49 -42.68 -3.90
C LEU A 33 0.67 -42.23 -2.44
N SER A 34 1.57 -42.88 -1.72
CA SER A 34 1.99 -42.49 -0.37
C SER A 34 3.48 -42.78 -0.22
N TRP A 35 4.24 -41.83 0.32
CA TRP A 35 5.67 -41.96 0.56
C TRP A 35 6.13 -41.10 1.73
N ASP A 36 7.22 -41.51 2.37
CA ASP A 36 7.86 -40.77 3.45
C ASP A 36 9.12 -40.05 2.95
N VAL A 37 9.28 -38.79 3.36
CA VAL A 37 10.44 -37.96 3.05
C VAL A 37 11.13 -37.53 4.34
N TRP A 38 12.36 -37.98 4.55
CA TRP A 38 13.14 -37.57 5.72
C TRP A 38 13.87 -36.24 5.46
N ARG A 39 13.69 -35.28 6.37
CA ARG A 39 14.30 -33.94 6.28
C ARG A 39 14.84 -33.45 7.62
N ARG A 40 16.08 -33.00 7.64
CA ARG A 40 16.70 -32.31 8.79
C ARG A 40 16.29 -30.84 8.79
N TYR A 41 16.30 -30.18 9.96
CA TYR A 41 15.97 -28.74 10.07
C TYR A 41 16.76 -27.85 9.09
N SER A 42 18.04 -28.17 8.82
CA SER A 42 18.87 -27.44 7.86
C SER A 42 18.32 -27.47 6.43
N GLN A 43 17.58 -28.50 6.05
CA GLN A 43 16.94 -28.61 4.73
C GLN A 43 15.66 -27.77 4.65
N PHE A 44 14.89 -27.62 5.75
CA PHE A 44 13.79 -26.65 5.81
C PHE A 44 14.31 -25.21 5.73
N ALA A 45 15.43 -24.90 6.40
CA ALA A 45 16.10 -23.61 6.30
C ALA A 45 16.71 -23.37 4.91
N GLN A 46 17.09 -24.43 4.19
CA GLN A 46 17.53 -24.33 2.80
C GLN A 46 16.33 -24.02 1.88
N LEU A 47 15.24 -24.79 1.97
CA LEU A 47 13.97 -24.53 1.27
C LEU A 47 13.49 -23.09 1.44
N TYR A 48 13.50 -22.55 2.68
CA TYR A 48 13.12 -21.16 2.92
C TYR A 48 13.97 -20.19 2.10
N ARG A 49 15.31 -20.35 2.12
CA ARG A 49 16.23 -19.49 1.37
C ARG A 49 16.13 -19.66 -0.14
N ASP A 50 15.80 -20.87 -0.61
CA ASP A 50 15.56 -21.12 -2.03
C ASP A 50 14.28 -20.41 -2.50
N LEU A 51 13.19 -20.49 -1.73
CA LEU A 51 11.95 -19.75 -2.02
C LEU A 51 12.15 -18.23 -1.98
N ASP A 52 12.83 -17.72 -0.96
CA ASP A 52 13.14 -16.30 -0.80
C ASP A 52 13.98 -15.77 -2.00
N ARG A 53 15.09 -16.45 -2.32
CA ARG A 53 15.93 -16.15 -3.50
C ARG A 53 15.13 -16.21 -4.81
N ASP A 54 14.21 -17.15 -4.95
CA ASP A 54 13.44 -17.35 -6.18
C ASP A 54 12.23 -16.38 -6.31
N GLY A 55 12.12 -15.40 -5.40
CA GLY A 55 11.18 -14.27 -5.46
C GLY A 55 9.82 -14.52 -4.82
N TYR A 56 9.67 -15.54 -3.98
CA TYR A 56 8.42 -15.82 -3.26
C TYR A 56 8.32 -14.99 -1.99
N CYS A 57 7.32 -14.11 -1.91
CA CYS A 57 7.15 -13.19 -0.79
C CYS A 57 6.11 -13.68 0.23
N ALA A 58 6.06 -13.03 1.41
CA ALA A 58 5.17 -13.35 2.52
C ALA A 58 5.20 -14.85 2.87
N LEU A 59 6.41 -15.41 2.98
CA LEU A 59 6.62 -16.79 3.39
C LEU A 59 6.29 -16.98 4.87
N PRO A 60 5.71 -18.13 5.28
CA PRO A 60 5.45 -18.41 6.68
C PRO A 60 6.75 -18.46 7.49
N SER A 61 6.69 -17.93 8.70
CA SER A 61 7.81 -17.93 9.64
C SER A 61 8.34 -19.34 9.94
N LEU A 62 9.63 -19.55 9.64
CA LEU A 62 10.34 -20.78 9.99
C LEU A 62 10.71 -20.76 11.49
N PRO A 63 10.46 -21.83 12.27
CA PRO A 63 10.84 -21.88 13.68
C PRO A 63 12.35 -21.69 13.86
N GLY A 64 12.77 -20.97 14.90
CA GLY A 64 14.19 -20.71 15.15
C GLY A 64 15.06 -21.96 15.38
N LYS A 65 16.36 -21.81 15.12
CA LYS A 65 17.38 -22.78 15.55
C LYS A 65 17.43 -22.83 17.08
N THR A 66 17.60 -24.00 17.67
CA THR A 66 17.97 -24.12 19.10
C THR A 66 19.41 -23.65 19.21
N LEU A 67 19.63 -22.45 19.74
CA LEU A 67 20.97 -21.88 19.97
C LEU A 67 21.47 -22.13 21.39
N ALA A 68 20.58 -22.47 22.32
CA ALA A 68 20.87 -22.87 23.70
C ALA A 68 19.83 -23.88 24.19
N GLY A 69 20.20 -24.74 25.14
CA GLY A 69 19.37 -25.83 25.66
C GLY A 69 19.82 -27.22 25.19
N ALA A 70 19.24 -28.28 25.75
CA ALA A 70 19.57 -29.65 25.38
C ALA A 70 19.04 -29.97 23.96
N PRO A 71 19.90 -30.36 23.00
CA PRO A 71 19.50 -30.56 21.60
C PRO A 71 18.52 -31.73 21.40
N TYR A 72 18.41 -32.62 22.38
CA TYR A 72 17.57 -33.82 22.37
C TYR A 72 16.40 -33.77 23.37
N ASP A 73 16.06 -32.59 23.93
CA ASP A 73 14.86 -32.45 24.77
C ASP A 73 13.59 -32.82 23.97
N PRO A 74 12.85 -33.88 24.35
CA PRO A 74 11.66 -34.33 23.64
C PRO A 74 10.58 -33.25 23.51
N ARG A 75 10.49 -32.31 24.48
CA ARG A 75 9.53 -31.21 24.46
C ARG A 75 9.87 -30.20 23.36
N LEU A 76 11.14 -29.80 23.27
CA LEU A 76 11.62 -28.89 22.22
C LEU A 76 11.56 -29.52 20.83
N LEU A 77 11.83 -30.82 20.72
CA LEU A 77 11.71 -31.54 19.46
C LEU A 77 10.26 -31.71 19.01
N ALA A 78 9.33 -31.95 19.95
CA ALA A 78 7.90 -31.97 19.69
C ALA A 78 7.36 -30.60 19.26
N ASP A 79 7.68 -29.51 19.97
CA ASP A 79 7.28 -28.14 19.58
C ASP A 79 7.84 -27.79 18.18
N ARG A 80 9.14 -28.05 17.93
CA ARG A 80 9.73 -27.86 16.59
C ARG A 80 9.00 -28.65 15.51
N ARG A 81 8.62 -29.91 15.76
CA ARG A 81 7.84 -30.73 14.82
C ARG A 81 6.52 -30.04 14.47
N HIS A 82 5.77 -29.54 15.46
CA HIS A 82 4.50 -28.83 15.23
C HIS A 82 4.69 -27.52 14.45
N ARG A 83 5.77 -26.76 14.73
CA ARG A 83 6.07 -25.53 13.98
C ARG A 83 6.53 -25.80 12.54
N LEU A 84 7.30 -26.86 12.31
CA LEU A 84 7.67 -27.31 10.95
C LEU A 84 6.45 -27.84 10.18
N GLN A 85 5.52 -28.52 10.86
CA GLN A 85 4.23 -28.90 10.29
C GLN A 85 3.45 -27.65 9.87
N TYR A 86 3.31 -26.65 10.76
CA TYR A 86 2.63 -25.40 10.44
C TYR A 86 3.25 -24.69 9.24
N PHE A 87 4.57 -24.47 9.26
CA PHE A 87 5.34 -23.90 8.15
C PHE A 87 5.06 -24.61 6.80
N LEU A 88 5.11 -25.94 6.79
CA LEU A 88 4.87 -26.73 5.58
C LEU A 88 3.41 -26.67 5.11
N LEU A 89 2.45 -26.66 6.05
CA LEU A 89 1.03 -26.54 5.73
C LEU A 89 0.68 -25.17 5.12
N GLU A 90 1.27 -24.08 5.61
CA GLU A 90 1.04 -22.74 5.05
C GLU A 90 1.69 -22.59 3.66
N LEU A 91 2.88 -23.16 3.43
CA LEU A 91 3.47 -23.24 2.08
C LEU A 91 2.58 -24.02 1.09
N LEU A 92 1.92 -25.09 1.54
CA LEU A 92 1.01 -25.89 0.71
C LEU A 92 -0.38 -25.24 0.55
N ARG A 93 -0.79 -24.38 1.49
CA ARG A 93 -2.04 -23.62 1.41
C ARG A 93 -2.06 -22.70 0.21
N ARG A 94 -0.99 -21.93 -0.02
CA ARG A 94 -0.93 -20.91 -1.09
C ARG A 94 -0.58 -21.54 -2.45
N PRO A 95 -1.37 -21.29 -3.53
CA PRO A 95 -1.16 -21.86 -4.86
C PRO A 95 0.25 -21.69 -5.44
N ASP A 96 0.83 -20.50 -5.32
CA ASP A 96 2.16 -20.15 -5.84
C ASP A 96 3.27 -20.95 -5.13
N THR A 97 3.32 -20.92 -3.79
CA THR A 97 4.34 -21.65 -3.01
C THR A 97 4.15 -23.17 -3.10
N ARG A 98 2.90 -23.67 -3.13
CA ARG A 98 2.61 -25.10 -3.32
C ARG A 98 3.17 -25.63 -4.63
N THR A 99 3.18 -24.81 -5.68
CA THR A 99 3.66 -25.17 -7.02
C THR A 99 5.09 -24.70 -7.29
N ALA A 100 5.80 -24.22 -6.27
CA ALA A 100 7.20 -23.84 -6.37
C ALA A 100 8.09 -25.09 -6.58
N PRO A 101 9.01 -25.08 -7.58
CA PRO A 101 9.91 -26.22 -7.82
C PRO A 101 10.67 -26.66 -6.56
N ALA A 102 11.24 -25.71 -5.81
CA ALA A 102 11.97 -25.99 -4.58
C ALA A 102 11.14 -26.76 -3.53
N LEU A 103 9.84 -26.49 -3.40
CA LEU A 103 8.96 -27.22 -2.48
C LEU A 103 8.58 -28.61 -3.01
N LEU A 104 8.31 -28.72 -4.32
CA LEU A 104 7.98 -29.99 -4.95
C LEU A 104 9.17 -30.96 -4.87
N ASP A 105 10.39 -30.49 -5.12
CA ASP A 105 11.61 -31.28 -4.98
C ASP A 105 11.93 -31.56 -3.50
N PHE A 106 11.69 -30.61 -2.59
CA PHE A 106 11.79 -30.86 -1.15
C PHE A 106 10.89 -32.01 -0.69
N LEU A 107 9.72 -32.19 -1.32
CA LEU A 107 8.77 -33.29 -1.06
C LEU A 107 8.93 -34.51 -2.00
N LEU A 108 9.97 -34.54 -2.86
CA LEU A 108 10.21 -35.60 -3.87
C LEU A 108 9.01 -35.84 -4.82
N PHE A 109 8.21 -34.81 -5.07
CA PHE A 109 6.95 -34.93 -5.80
C PHE A 109 7.17 -35.25 -7.29
N SER A 110 8.26 -34.75 -7.86
CA SER A 110 8.73 -35.02 -9.23
C SER A 110 9.05 -36.51 -9.42
N GLU A 111 9.83 -37.09 -8.51
CA GLU A 111 10.20 -38.52 -8.50
C GLU A 111 8.99 -39.44 -8.29
N GLN A 112 8.17 -39.16 -7.28
CA GLN A 112 7.15 -40.10 -6.80
C GLN A 112 5.83 -40.02 -7.57
N ALA A 113 5.41 -38.82 -8.00
CA ALA A 113 4.13 -38.65 -8.69
C ALA A 113 4.25 -38.61 -10.23
N SER A 114 5.43 -38.34 -10.78
CA SER A 114 5.64 -38.18 -12.24
C SER A 114 4.66 -37.18 -12.90
N LEU A 115 4.30 -36.11 -12.17
CA LEU A 115 3.36 -35.09 -12.64
C LEU A 115 4.09 -33.81 -13.05
N ASN A 116 3.80 -33.33 -14.26
CA ASN A 116 4.14 -31.97 -14.66
C ASN A 116 3.17 -30.99 -13.96
N ILE A 117 3.66 -30.31 -12.93
CA ILE A 117 2.91 -29.28 -12.18
C ILE A 117 3.42 -27.91 -12.64
N PRO A 118 2.64 -27.14 -13.41
CA PRO A 118 3.07 -25.80 -13.81
C PRO A 118 3.08 -24.85 -12.60
N PRO A 119 4.04 -23.91 -12.53
CA PRO A 119 4.11 -22.93 -11.45
C PRO A 119 2.95 -21.94 -11.57
N LEU A 120 2.13 -21.83 -10.53
CA LEU A 120 0.98 -20.93 -10.45
C LEU A 120 1.39 -19.54 -9.91
N ARG A 121 2.43 -18.95 -10.50
CA ARG A 121 2.91 -17.60 -10.15
C ARG A 121 2.81 -16.65 -11.34
N PRO A 122 2.54 -15.35 -11.13
CA PRO A 122 2.73 -14.34 -12.15
C PRO A 122 4.16 -14.32 -12.66
N TRP A 123 4.35 -13.96 -13.93
CA TRP A 123 5.68 -13.74 -14.49
C TRP A 123 5.75 -12.41 -15.22
N CYS A 124 6.90 -11.74 -15.06
CA CYS A 124 7.22 -10.52 -15.78
C CYS A 124 7.48 -10.88 -17.24
N VAL A 125 6.61 -10.44 -18.14
CA VAL A 125 6.74 -10.62 -19.59
C VAL A 125 7.85 -9.71 -20.11
N CYS A 126 7.78 -8.43 -19.73
CA CYS A 126 8.77 -7.40 -20.06
C CYS A 126 8.69 -6.24 -19.06
N ASN A 127 9.58 -5.27 -19.22
CA ASN A 127 9.58 -4.03 -18.45
C ASN A 127 9.98 -2.85 -19.34
N THR A 128 9.54 -1.65 -18.97
CA THR A 128 10.07 -0.41 -19.55
C THR A 128 11.48 -0.16 -19.02
N GLY A 129 12.30 0.59 -19.76
CA GLY A 129 13.67 0.91 -19.31
C GLY A 129 13.69 1.64 -17.98
N ALA A 130 14.66 1.33 -17.10
CA ALA A 130 14.82 2.00 -15.81
C ALA A 130 15.00 3.52 -15.98
N GLN A 131 14.33 4.30 -15.13
CA GLN A 131 14.33 5.76 -15.17
C GLN A 131 14.89 6.35 -13.89
N ARG A 132 15.39 7.60 -13.96
CA ARG A 132 15.89 8.37 -12.80
C ARG A 132 14.83 8.56 -11.70
N PHE A 133 13.56 8.64 -12.10
CA PHE A 133 12.44 9.02 -11.23
C PHE A 133 11.47 7.85 -11.03
N ALA A 134 10.95 7.71 -9.82
CA ALA A 134 9.99 6.69 -9.45
C ALA A 134 8.69 6.85 -10.27
N VAL A 135 8.00 5.75 -10.57
CA VAL A 135 6.70 5.81 -11.24
C VAL A 135 5.66 6.36 -10.26
N SER A 136 4.93 7.39 -10.69
CA SER A 136 3.83 8.01 -9.93
C SER A 136 2.46 7.68 -10.52
N SER A 137 2.36 7.42 -11.81
CA SER A 137 1.09 7.09 -12.47
C SER A 137 1.31 6.29 -13.74
N LEU A 138 0.34 5.41 -14.06
CA LEU A 138 0.35 4.55 -15.24
C LEU A 138 -1.00 4.63 -15.91
N VAL A 139 -0.96 4.79 -17.23
CA VAL A 139 -2.15 4.73 -18.07
C VAL A 139 -1.87 3.82 -19.27
N TYR A 140 -2.87 3.06 -19.67
CA TYR A 140 -2.83 2.20 -20.85
C TYR A 140 -3.99 2.59 -21.77
N SER A 141 -3.67 3.00 -23.01
CA SER A 141 -4.64 3.14 -24.09
C SER A 141 -4.65 1.86 -24.90
N ARG A 142 -5.79 1.18 -24.92
CA ARG A 142 -6.01 -0.01 -25.76
C ARG A 142 -6.16 0.39 -27.22
N SER A 143 -6.81 1.52 -27.48
CA SER A 143 -7.14 1.95 -28.84
C SER A 143 -5.88 2.33 -29.63
N ASN A 144 -5.02 3.16 -29.03
CA ASN A 144 -3.75 3.62 -29.61
C ASN A 144 -2.57 2.68 -29.29
N ARG A 145 -2.78 1.64 -28.46
CA ARG A 145 -1.78 0.67 -27.98
C ARG A 145 -0.53 1.34 -27.38
N VAL A 146 -0.75 2.25 -26.44
CA VAL A 146 0.34 2.91 -25.70
C VAL A 146 0.22 2.73 -24.19
N ILE A 147 1.36 2.62 -23.53
CA ILE A 147 1.51 2.78 -22.09
C ILE A 147 2.14 4.15 -21.85
N ILE A 148 1.44 5.01 -21.11
CA ILE A 148 1.92 6.33 -20.71
C ILE A 148 2.33 6.23 -19.23
N VAL A 149 3.61 6.49 -18.95
CA VAL A 149 4.21 6.39 -17.63
C VAL A 149 4.55 7.78 -17.12
N GLY A 150 3.96 8.16 -16.00
CA GLY A 150 4.27 9.39 -15.26
C GLY A 150 5.29 9.09 -14.18
N HIS A 151 6.28 9.97 -14.03
CA HIS A 151 7.34 9.83 -13.05
C HIS A 151 7.50 11.09 -12.19
N GLU A 152 7.92 10.91 -10.95
CA GLU A 152 8.24 12.00 -10.02
C GLU A 152 9.52 11.75 -9.22
N ASP A 153 10.20 12.85 -8.86
CA ASP A 153 11.26 12.82 -7.87
C ASP A 153 10.67 12.61 -6.45
N LYS A 154 10.99 11.46 -5.84
CA LYS A 154 10.63 11.12 -4.44
C LYS A 154 11.78 11.32 -3.45
N THR A 155 12.95 11.79 -3.89
CA THR A 155 14.12 11.99 -3.01
C THR A 155 13.81 13.00 -1.90
N GLY A 156 14.47 12.84 -0.75
CA GLY A 156 14.31 13.77 0.38
C GLY A 156 14.71 15.21 0.04
N LEU A 157 15.66 15.39 -0.90
CA LEU A 157 16.08 16.71 -1.40
C LEU A 157 14.94 17.45 -2.09
N SER A 158 14.11 16.74 -2.88
CA SER A 158 12.93 17.33 -3.54
C SER A 158 11.86 17.88 -2.58
N ARG A 159 11.97 17.59 -1.26
CA ARG A 159 11.11 18.16 -0.21
C ARG A 159 11.62 19.49 0.35
N LEU A 160 12.87 19.87 0.05
CA LEU A 160 13.46 21.15 0.46
C LEU A 160 13.03 22.32 -0.45
N GLY A 161 12.23 22.05 -1.48
CA GLY A 161 11.80 23.03 -2.48
C GLY A 161 12.85 23.26 -3.57
N ARG A 162 12.60 24.27 -4.43
CA ARG A 162 13.51 24.67 -5.52
C ARG A 162 14.73 25.40 -4.94
N LEU A 163 15.69 24.65 -4.42
CA LEU A 163 16.94 25.18 -3.87
C LEU A 163 18.07 25.09 -4.91
N TRP A 164 18.37 26.23 -5.52
CA TRP A 164 19.60 26.51 -6.29
C TRP A 164 19.85 25.72 -7.58
N SER A 165 19.19 26.14 -8.66
CA SER A 165 19.83 26.15 -9.97
C SER A 165 19.45 27.39 -10.78
N LEU A 166 20.43 28.27 -10.99
CA LEU A 166 20.34 29.45 -11.85
C LEU A 166 20.90 29.19 -13.27
N VAL A 167 21.30 27.93 -13.53
CA VAL A 167 22.06 27.53 -14.72
C VAL A 167 21.28 26.50 -15.57
N GLU A 168 20.57 25.57 -14.94
CA GLU A 168 19.65 24.63 -15.60
C GLU A 168 18.36 24.49 -14.77
N PRO A 169 17.15 24.66 -15.34
CA PRO A 169 15.92 24.54 -14.56
C PRO A 169 15.72 23.10 -14.07
N ASP A 170 15.56 22.92 -12.75
CA ASP A 170 15.41 21.61 -12.12
C ASP A 170 14.25 20.80 -12.73
N GLU A 171 14.56 19.60 -13.22
CA GLU A 171 13.60 18.62 -13.71
C GLU A 171 13.15 17.74 -12.53
N PHE A 172 11.88 17.82 -12.11
CA PHE A 172 11.35 16.97 -11.03
C PHE A 172 10.34 15.91 -11.51
N GLY A 173 9.96 15.91 -12.78
CA GLY A 173 9.05 14.91 -13.34
C GLY A 173 9.32 14.57 -14.81
N MET A 174 8.64 13.54 -15.28
CA MET A 174 8.75 13.05 -16.65
C MET A 174 7.49 12.28 -17.06
N ILE A 175 7.13 12.34 -18.34
CA ILE A 175 6.10 11.53 -18.98
C ILE A 175 6.76 10.76 -20.12
N ASN A 176 6.69 9.44 -20.09
CA ASN A 176 7.20 8.56 -21.15
C ASN A 176 6.04 7.87 -21.86
N VAL A 177 5.99 7.94 -23.18
CA VAL A 177 5.01 7.25 -24.03
C VAL A 177 5.67 6.04 -24.67
N TRP A 178 5.17 4.85 -24.38
CA TRP A 178 5.66 3.58 -24.90
C TRP A 178 4.62 2.96 -25.82
N ALA A 179 4.94 2.74 -27.09
CA ALA A 179 4.13 1.89 -27.97
C ALA A 179 4.25 0.43 -27.53
N VAL A 180 3.14 -0.30 -27.55
CA VAL A 180 3.11 -1.74 -27.27
C VAL A 180 2.44 -2.51 -28.40
N ASP A 181 2.89 -3.75 -28.58
CA ASP A 181 2.29 -4.69 -29.52
C ASP A 181 1.00 -5.32 -28.93
N CYS A 182 0.39 -6.27 -29.64
CA CYS A 182 -0.84 -6.92 -29.17
C CYS A 182 -0.63 -7.90 -27.99
N ASN A 183 0.59 -8.40 -27.78
CA ASN A 183 0.96 -9.25 -26.65
C ASN A 183 1.43 -8.45 -25.43
N MET A 184 1.82 -7.18 -25.64
CA MET A 184 2.50 -6.30 -24.70
C MET A 184 3.78 -6.93 -24.14
N ASP A 185 4.58 -7.52 -25.03
CA ASP A 185 5.89 -8.11 -24.68
C ASP A 185 7.07 -7.22 -25.12
N SER A 186 6.85 -6.28 -26.05
CA SER A 186 7.91 -5.50 -26.69
C SER A 186 7.66 -3.98 -26.64
N PRO A 187 7.70 -3.33 -25.47
CA PRO A 187 7.46 -1.90 -25.34
C PRO A 187 8.57 -1.05 -25.98
N SER A 188 8.21 -0.11 -26.85
CA SER A 188 9.13 0.80 -27.55
C SER A 188 8.88 2.25 -27.15
N LEU A 189 9.92 2.97 -26.70
CA LEU A 189 9.79 4.38 -26.28
C LEU A 189 9.58 5.28 -27.52
N MET A 190 8.43 5.94 -27.58
CA MET A 190 8.06 6.86 -28.66
C MET A 190 8.39 8.31 -28.32
N GLN A 191 8.20 8.70 -27.05
CA GLN A 191 8.42 10.06 -26.59
C GLN A 191 8.80 10.09 -25.11
N CYS A 192 9.72 11.00 -24.76
CA CYS A 192 10.05 11.37 -23.40
C CYS A 192 9.81 12.89 -23.25
N ILE A 193 8.85 13.28 -22.42
CA ILE A 193 8.57 14.68 -22.08
C ILE A 193 9.05 14.90 -20.65
N LYS A 194 10.08 15.73 -20.49
CA LYS A 194 10.54 16.14 -19.16
C LYS A 194 9.68 17.29 -18.63
N THR A 195 9.39 17.29 -17.33
CA THR A 195 8.58 18.33 -16.69
C THR A 195 9.33 18.98 -15.54
N GLN A 196 9.26 20.31 -15.45
CA GLN A 196 9.74 21.05 -14.27
C GLN A 196 8.95 20.65 -13.02
N PRO A 197 7.60 20.76 -12.96
CA PRO A 197 6.84 20.19 -11.84
C PRO A 197 6.85 18.66 -11.88
N LYS A 198 6.61 18.04 -10.73
CA LYS A 198 6.41 16.59 -10.61
C LYS A 198 5.10 16.18 -11.28
N VAL A 199 5.10 15.03 -11.95
CA VAL A 199 3.86 14.38 -12.40
C VAL A 199 3.31 13.60 -11.21
N ARG A 200 2.22 14.06 -10.58
CA ARG A 200 1.65 13.44 -9.37
C ARG A 200 0.64 12.35 -9.72
N CYS A 201 -0.23 12.61 -10.69
CA CYS A 201 -1.28 11.69 -11.13
C CYS A 201 -1.66 11.97 -12.58
N MET A 202 -2.15 10.97 -13.29
CA MET A 202 -2.61 11.10 -14.68
C MET A 202 -3.95 10.40 -14.92
N PHE A 203 -4.70 10.90 -15.89
CA PHE A 203 -5.91 10.27 -16.41
C PHE A 203 -5.98 10.47 -17.93
N TYR A 204 -6.36 9.44 -18.68
CA TYR A 204 -6.52 9.50 -20.14
C TYR A 204 -7.96 9.21 -20.55
N ASP A 205 -8.56 10.12 -21.32
CA ASP A 205 -9.88 9.94 -21.93
C ASP A 205 -9.73 9.39 -23.36
N GLU A 206 -9.80 8.06 -23.51
CA GLU A 206 -9.77 7.36 -24.81
C GLU A 206 -10.71 8.00 -25.88
N PRO A 207 -11.96 8.40 -25.58
CA PRO A 207 -12.85 8.99 -26.59
C PRO A 207 -12.48 10.38 -27.11
N SER A 208 -11.53 11.08 -26.47
CA SER A 208 -11.03 12.39 -26.95
C SER A 208 -9.51 12.44 -27.15
N ASN A 209 -8.82 11.31 -26.96
CA ASN A 209 -7.36 11.21 -26.92
C ASN A 209 -6.67 12.21 -25.97
N GLN A 210 -7.36 12.69 -24.92
CA GLN A 210 -6.82 13.68 -24.00
C GLN A 210 -6.18 13.04 -22.76
N LEU A 211 -4.94 13.43 -22.45
CA LEU A 211 -4.25 13.11 -21.20
C LEU A 211 -4.29 14.32 -20.25
N PHE A 212 -4.89 14.14 -19.09
CA PHE A 212 -4.87 15.08 -17.96
C PHE A 212 -3.75 14.69 -17.01
N VAL A 213 -2.87 15.65 -16.68
CA VAL A 213 -1.68 15.45 -15.86
C VAL A 213 -1.71 16.40 -14.68
N GLY A 214 -1.96 15.88 -13.48
CA GLY A 214 -1.94 16.63 -12.22
C GLY A 214 -0.50 16.84 -11.71
N GLN A 215 -0.18 18.07 -11.33
CA GLN A 215 1.17 18.53 -11.01
C GLN A 215 1.30 18.98 -9.55
N ASP A 216 2.54 19.00 -9.02
CA ASP A 216 2.81 19.38 -7.62
C ASP A 216 2.68 20.89 -7.33
N ASP A 217 2.61 21.72 -8.37
CA ASP A 217 2.26 23.14 -8.27
C ASP A 217 0.75 23.43 -8.20
N GLY A 218 -0.10 22.39 -8.30
CA GLY A 218 -1.56 22.49 -8.23
C GLY A 218 -2.27 22.64 -9.59
N LYS A 219 -1.51 22.65 -10.68
CA LYS A 219 -2.05 22.73 -12.04
C LYS A 219 -2.41 21.36 -12.61
N VAL A 220 -3.32 21.36 -13.58
CA VAL A 220 -3.58 20.21 -14.45
C VAL A 220 -3.22 20.58 -15.89
N SER A 221 -2.13 20.00 -16.41
CA SER A 221 -1.78 20.11 -17.82
C SER A 221 -2.64 19.16 -18.65
N VAL A 222 -3.14 19.61 -19.80
CA VAL A 222 -3.90 18.78 -20.76
C VAL A 222 -3.10 18.61 -22.04
N TYR A 223 -2.91 17.36 -22.44
CA TYR A 223 -2.25 16.97 -23.67
C TYR A 223 -3.23 16.24 -24.59
N ILE A 224 -3.02 16.30 -25.91
CA ILE A 224 -3.66 15.41 -26.88
C ILE A 224 -2.61 14.40 -27.36
N LEU A 225 -3.01 13.12 -27.45
CA LEU A 225 -2.20 12.09 -28.10
C LEU A 225 -2.49 12.07 -29.61
N ASP A 226 -1.47 12.38 -30.40
CA ASP A 226 -1.44 12.05 -31.82
C ASP A 226 -1.38 10.52 -31.97
N ALA A 227 -2.36 9.94 -32.67
CA ALA A 227 -2.52 8.50 -32.83
C ALA A 227 -1.61 7.89 -33.91
N ASP A 228 -1.10 8.72 -34.84
CA ASP A 228 -0.23 8.30 -35.93
C ASP A 228 1.25 8.38 -35.51
N GLU A 229 1.64 9.46 -34.81
CA GLU A 229 3.00 9.62 -34.28
C GLU A 229 3.21 9.00 -32.89
N LEU A 230 2.14 8.70 -32.16
CA LEU A 230 2.14 8.24 -30.76
C LEU A 230 2.88 9.22 -29.82
N LYS A 231 2.65 10.52 -30.03
CA LYS A 231 3.23 11.61 -29.25
C LYS A 231 2.15 12.46 -28.60
N LEU A 232 2.44 12.95 -27.40
CA LEU A 232 1.62 13.89 -26.65
C LEU A 232 2.04 15.33 -26.97
N GLU A 233 1.07 16.16 -27.32
CA GLU A 233 1.22 17.61 -27.48
C GLU A 233 0.44 18.34 -26.37
N LYS A 234 1.08 19.28 -25.67
CA LYS A 234 0.40 20.05 -24.60
C LYS A 234 -0.48 21.13 -25.22
N VAL A 235 -1.80 21.02 -25.03
CA VAL A 235 -2.78 21.94 -25.60
C VAL A 235 -3.35 22.94 -24.59
N LYS A 236 -3.30 22.63 -23.29
CA LYS A 236 -3.89 23.50 -22.25
C LYS A 236 -3.24 23.29 -20.89
N GLU A 237 -3.48 24.25 -20.01
CA GLU A 237 -3.17 24.20 -18.59
C GLU A 237 -4.38 24.73 -17.81
N LEU A 238 -4.71 24.10 -16.68
CA LEU A 238 -5.87 24.41 -15.85
C LEU A 238 -5.43 24.68 -14.41
N ASP A 239 -5.60 25.91 -13.94
CA ASP A 239 -5.31 26.31 -12.55
C ASP A 239 -6.48 25.91 -11.62
N LEU A 240 -6.52 24.63 -11.22
CA LEU A 240 -7.62 24.06 -10.44
C LEU A 240 -7.46 24.20 -8.91
N HIS A 241 -6.24 24.09 -8.41
CA HIS A 241 -5.89 24.03 -6.98
C HIS A 241 -4.73 24.98 -6.64
N THR A 242 -4.64 25.41 -5.39
CA THR A 242 -3.54 26.31 -4.93
C THR A 242 -2.33 25.56 -4.34
N ALA A 243 -2.31 24.24 -4.45
CA ALA A 243 -1.24 23.33 -4.02
C ALA A 243 -1.39 21.99 -4.78
N ALA A 244 -0.37 21.14 -4.70
CA ALA A 244 -0.26 19.86 -5.42
C ALA A 244 -1.57 19.12 -5.70
N VAL A 245 -1.77 18.73 -6.97
CA VAL A 245 -2.88 17.85 -7.37
C VAL A 245 -2.59 16.44 -6.86
N MET A 246 -3.38 15.99 -5.91
CA MET A 246 -3.18 14.70 -5.24
C MET A 246 -3.73 13.54 -6.05
N HIS A 247 -4.91 13.72 -6.66
CA HIS A 247 -5.56 12.65 -7.41
C HIS A 247 -6.51 13.18 -8.49
N LEU A 248 -6.61 12.44 -9.61
CA LEU A 248 -7.55 12.65 -10.70
C LEU A 248 -8.44 11.39 -10.81
N ALA A 249 -9.74 11.55 -10.58
CA ALA A 249 -10.72 10.46 -10.58
C ALA A 249 -11.79 10.70 -11.67
N PRO A 250 -11.74 9.96 -12.80
CA PRO A 250 -12.76 10.10 -13.84
C PRO A 250 -14.09 9.49 -13.40
N GLY A 251 -15.17 10.10 -13.86
CA GLY A 251 -16.48 9.44 -13.92
C GLY A 251 -16.47 8.28 -14.90
N LYS A 252 -17.34 7.29 -14.69
CA LYS A 252 -17.51 6.12 -15.56
C LYS A 252 -18.78 6.21 -16.43
N SER A 253 -19.64 7.18 -16.19
CA SER A 253 -20.86 7.41 -16.96
C SER A 253 -20.59 8.13 -18.29
N LYS A 254 -21.64 8.30 -19.08
CA LYS A 254 -21.61 9.07 -20.34
C LYS A 254 -21.45 10.58 -20.15
N GLN A 255 -21.46 11.10 -18.91
CA GLN A 255 -21.41 12.52 -18.62
C GLN A 255 -20.02 13.16 -18.83
N LYS A 256 -18.96 12.36 -19.05
CA LYS A 256 -17.59 12.85 -19.32
C LYS A 256 -17.10 13.88 -18.30
N ARG A 257 -17.18 13.56 -17.01
CA ARG A 257 -16.74 14.44 -15.92
C ARG A 257 -15.49 13.90 -15.23
N LEU A 258 -14.62 14.80 -14.79
CA LEU A 258 -13.38 14.49 -14.06
C LEU A 258 -13.39 15.19 -12.70
N LEU A 259 -13.20 14.41 -11.62
CA LEU A 259 -12.93 14.94 -10.28
C LEU A 259 -11.42 15.12 -10.12
N SER A 260 -11.01 16.27 -9.59
CA SER A 260 -9.62 16.52 -9.15
C SER A 260 -9.60 16.92 -7.67
N LEU A 261 -8.60 16.42 -6.95
CA LEU A 261 -8.38 16.64 -5.52
C LEU A 261 -7.05 17.37 -5.33
N GLY A 262 -7.06 18.45 -4.54
CA GLY A 262 -5.88 19.23 -4.21
C GLY A 262 -5.42 19.05 -2.76
N PHE A 263 -4.11 19.19 -2.53
CA PHE A 263 -3.53 19.25 -1.19
C PHE A 263 -4.00 20.48 -0.38
N ASP A 264 -4.55 21.49 -1.07
CA ASP A 264 -5.23 22.65 -0.47
C ASP A 264 -6.61 22.32 0.16
N GLY A 265 -6.95 21.03 0.26
CA GLY A 265 -8.20 20.53 0.81
C GLY A 265 -9.41 20.77 -0.10
N ALA A 266 -9.17 21.07 -1.38
CA ALA A 266 -10.22 21.39 -2.34
C ALA A 266 -10.54 20.23 -3.30
N ILE A 267 -11.78 20.21 -3.79
CA ILE A 267 -12.19 19.40 -4.93
C ILE A 267 -12.71 20.29 -6.07
N ARG A 268 -12.50 19.83 -7.31
CA ARG A 268 -13.14 20.38 -8.51
C ARG A 268 -13.68 19.24 -9.36
N VAL A 269 -14.93 19.34 -9.77
CA VAL A 269 -15.53 18.54 -10.83
C VAL A 269 -15.53 19.38 -12.10
N ILE A 270 -14.86 18.92 -13.14
CA ILE A 270 -14.81 19.58 -14.45
C ILE A 270 -15.44 18.70 -15.53
N ASP A 271 -15.93 19.32 -16.59
CA ASP A 271 -16.29 18.63 -17.83
C ASP A 271 -15.03 18.36 -18.67
N ILE A 272 -14.85 17.12 -19.14
CA ILE A 272 -13.64 16.68 -19.88
C ILE A 272 -13.56 17.31 -21.29
N THR A 273 -14.68 17.69 -21.90
CA THR A 273 -14.72 18.16 -23.29
C THR A 273 -14.50 19.67 -23.38
N THR A 274 -15.10 20.42 -22.45
CA THR A 274 -15.09 21.89 -22.42
C THR A 274 -14.08 22.45 -21.41
N HIS A 275 -13.61 21.62 -20.48
CA HIS A 275 -12.78 22.01 -19.33
C HIS A 275 -13.43 23.03 -18.39
N GLN A 276 -14.75 23.17 -18.42
CA GLN A 276 -15.47 24.07 -17.51
C GLN A 276 -15.64 23.42 -16.13
N MET A 277 -15.55 24.24 -15.08
CA MET A 277 -15.84 23.82 -13.70
C MET A 277 -17.34 23.69 -13.50
N LEU A 278 -17.80 22.51 -13.12
CA LEU A 278 -19.22 22.20 -12.87
C LEU A 278 -19.58 22.36 -11.39
N SER A 279 -18.73 21.84 -10.50
CA SER A 279 -18.89 21.94 -9.05
C SER A 279 -17.53 21.90 -8.35
N GLY A 280 -17.47 22.35 -7.09
CA GLY A 280 -16.24 22.31 -6.31
C GLY A 280 -16.32 23.12 -5.02
N GLY A 281 -15.26 23.04 -4.22
CA GLY A 281 -15.14 23.80 -2.98
C GLY A 281 -13.98 23.30 -2.13
N ARG A 282 -13.78 23.93 -0.97
CA ARG A 282 -12.84 23.45 0.08
C ARG A 282 -13.60 22.63 1.12
N MET A 283 -13.09 21.45 1.45
CA MET A 283 -13.71 20.49 2.38
C MET A 283 -13.33 20.73 3.85
N THR A 284 -12.70 21.88 4.14
CA THR A 284 -12.03 22.23 5.42
C THR A 284 -12.89 22.06 6.67
N ARG A 285 -14.21 22.29 6.59
CA ARG A 285 -15.12 22.18 7.75
C ARG A 285 -15.16 20.76 8.35
N ARG A 286 -14.93 19.71 7.56
CA ARG A 286 -15.02 18.31 8.01
C ARG A 286 -13.73 17.52 7.87
N LEU A 287 -12.75 18.06 7.15
CA LEU A 287 -11.45 17.42 6.95
C LEU A 287 -10.64 17.32 8.25
N GLY A 288 -10.82 18.27 9.18
CA GLY A 288 -10.03 18.39 10.41
C GLY A 288 -8.84 19.33 10.26
N SER A 289 -8.28 19.80 11.37
CA SER A 289 -7.09 20.67 11.36
C SER A 289 -5.85 19.88 10.96
N GLY A 290 -5.06 20.40 10.01
CA GLY A 290 -3.82 19.77 9.53
C GLY A 290 -3.98 18.54 8.62
N ALA A 291 -5.20 18.03 8.46
CA ALA A 291 -5.48 16.93 7.53
C ALA A 291 -5.66 17.43 6.08
N HIS A 292 -5.31 16.57 5.12
CA HIS A 292 -5.45 16.82 3.68
C HIS A 292 -6.18 15.67 2.98
N LEU A 293 -6.61 15.92 1.74
CA LEU A 293 -7.20 14.90 0.87
C LEU A 293 -6.09 14.07 0.22
N THR A 294 -6.24 12.75 0.16
CA THR A 294 -5.23 11.82 -0.33
C THR A 294 -5.65 11.18 -1.66
N VAL A 295 -6.83 10.55 -1.69
CA VAL A 295 -7.37 9.79 -2.83
C VAL A 295 -8.87 10.05 -3.00
N GLY A 296 -9.40 9.88 -4.21
CA GLY A 296 -10.83 10.05 -4.48
C GLY A 296 -11.41 9.04 -5.46
N HIS A 297 -12.68 8.70 -5.26
CA HIS A 297 -13.50 7.96 -6.21
C HIS A 297 -14.71 8.80 -6.61
N PHE A 298 -15.05 8.82 -7.90
CA PHE A 298 -16.17 9.58 -8.43
C PHE A 298 -17.22 8.63 -9.06
N ASP A 299 -18.35 8.48 -8.37
CA ASP A 299 -19.57 7.93 -8.95
C ASP A 299 -20.35 9.07 -9.60
N ASP A 300 -20.09 9.29 -10.89
CA ASP A 300 -20.73 10.33 -11.68
C ASP A 300 -22.10 9.91 -12.23
N GLU A 301 -22.54 8.66 -12.03
CA GLU A 301 -23.94 8.27 -12.26
C GLU A 301 -24.83 8.80 -11.14
N ASN A 302 -24.37 8.73 -9.89
CA ASN A 302 -25.10 9.18 -8.70
C ASN A 302 -24.67 10.57 -8.16
N ASP A 303 -23.90 11.36 -8.93
CA ASP A 303 -23.33 12.64 -8.50
C ASP A 303 -22.60 12.56 -7.13
N THR A 304 -21.95 11.43 -6.82
CA THR A 304 -21.39 11.14 -5.49
C THR A 304 -19.87 10.97 -5.55
N VAL A 305 -19.16 11.62 -4.62
CA VAL A 305 -17.71 11.48 -4.46
C VAL A 305 -17.37 10.91 -3.10
N TYR A 306 -16.40 9.99 -3.08
CA TYR A 306 -15.82 9.39 -1.89
C TYR A 306 -14.38 9.89 -1.81
N LEU A 307 -14.00 10.47 -0.67
CA LEU A 307 -12.74 11.18 -0.49
C LEU A 307 -11.98 10.57 0.69
N GLY A 308 -10.83 9.95 0.42
CA GLY A 308 -9.89 9.54 1.47
C GLY A 308 -9.17 10.74 2.07
N THR A 309 -8.88 10.67 3.37
CA THR A 309 -8.15 11.72 4.09
C THR A 309 -6.88 11.18 4.74
N SER A 310 -5.94 12.10 4.99
CA SER A 310 -4.72 11.81 5.73
C SER A 310 -4.96 11.45 7.20
N GLY A 311 -6.18 11.70 7.72
CA GLY A 311 -6.61 11.34 9.08
C GLY A 311 -7.36 10.00 9.15
N GLY A 312 -7.22 9.13 8.15
CA GLY A 312 -7.81 7.79 8.15
C GLY A 312 -9.33 7.74 8.01
N GLN A 313 -9.93 8.77 7.42
CA GLN A 313 -11.37 8.86 7.18
C GLN A 313 -11.70 8.77 5.69
N VAL A 314 -12.92 8.34 5.39
CA VAL A 314 -13.58 8.52 4.09
C VAL A 314 -14.73 9.49 4.28
N LEU A 315 -14.73 10.59 3.53
CA LEU A 315 -15.81 11.57 3.49
C LEU A 315 -16.60 11.41 2.19
N VAL A 316 -17.91 11.36 2.29
CA VAL A 316 -18.85 11.16 1.17
C VAL A 316 -19.64 12.44 0.95
N TYR A 317 -19.66 12.93 -0.29
CA TYR A 317 -20.32 14.18 -0.69
C TYR A 317 -21.13 13.98 -1.98
N ALA A 318 -22.27 14.67 -2.09
CA ALA A 318 -22.94 14.88 -3.37
C ALA A 318 -22.40 16.15 -4.05
N VAL A 319 -22.04 16.03 -5.32
CA VAL A 319 -21.50 17.13 -6.15
C VAL A 319 -22.52 17.71 -7.13
N LYS A 320 -23.78 17.23 -7.08
CA LYS A 320 -24.91 17.73 -7.88
C LYS A 320 -25.19 19.22 -7.67
N SER A 321 -24.99 19.70 -6.45
CA SER A 321 -25.03 21.12 -6.11
C SER A 321 -23.63 21.73 -6.14
N ASN A 322 -23.58 23.04 -6.35
CA ASN A 322 -22.39 23.85 -6.11
C ASN A 322 -22.75 24.91 -5.04
N PRO A 323 -22.20 24.87 -3.82
CA PRO A 323 -21.16 23.94 -3.35
C PRO A 323 -21.66 22.49 -3.17
N PRO A 324 -20.74 21.51 -3.15
CA PRO A 324 -21.03 20.12 -2.78
C PRO A 324 -21.66 20.00 -1.39
N SER A 325 -22.62 19.09 -1.24
CA SER A 325 -23.27 18.79 0.05
C SER A 325 -22.70 17.53 0.68
N PHE A 326 -22.49 17.56 2.00
CA PHE A 326 -21.98 16.42 2.75
C PHE A 326 -23.07 15.37 2.96
N ILE A 327 -22.74 14.10 2.75
CA ILE A 327 -23.61 12.95 3.00
C ILE A 327 -23.21 12.29 4.32
N GLN A 328 -21.99 11.72 4.39
CA GLN A 328 -21.55 10.89 5.52
C GLN A 328 -20.03 10.90 5.66
N GLY A 329 -19.54 10.64 6.88
CA GLY A 329 -18.14 10.36 7.17
C GLY A 329 -17.99 8.97 7.79
N LEU A 330 -16.90 8.30 7.47
CA LEU A 330 -16.53 6.99 7.99
C LEU A 330 -15.08 7.04 8.48
N THR A 331 -14.85 6.74 9.76
CA THR A 331 -13.49 6.50 10.27
C THR A 331 -13.07 5.08 9.90
N VAL A 332 -12.01 4.94 9.11
CA VAL A 332 -11.45 3.65 8.66
C VAL A 332 -10.35 3.20 9.60
N HIS A 333 -9.47 4.12 9.98
CA HIS A 333 -8.39 3.93 10.95
C HIS A 333 -8.17 5.22 11.75
N PRO A 334 -7.88 5.16 13.06
CA PRO A 334 -7.64 6.36 13.87
C PRO A 334 -6.27 7.04 13.67
N VAL A 335 -5.42 6.54 12.75
CA VAL A 335 -3.98 6.92 12.67
C VAL A 335 -3.49 6.92 11.22
N TYR A 336 -3.63 5.80 10.51
CA TYR A 336 -3.11 5.70 9.16
C TYR A 336 -3.98 6.45 8.14
N PRO A 337 -3.36 7.15 7.17
CA PRO A 337 -4.07 7.79 6.06
C PRO A 337 -4.78 6.74 5.19
N VAL A 338 -5.85 7.15 4.52
CA VAL A 338 -6.43 6.35 3.42
C VAL A 338 -5.62 6.62 2.16
N GLU A 339 -4.64 5.77 1.85
CA GLU A 339 -3.74 5.96 0.70
C GLU A 339 -4.42 5.61 -0.63
N THR A 340 -5.29 4.60 -0.63
CA THR A 340 -5.94 4.13 -1.85
C THR A 340 -7.38 3.66 -1.59
N LEU A 341 -8.26 3.98 -2.54
CA LEU A 341 -9.72 3.87 -2.42
C LEU A 341 -10.30 3.36 -3.74
N ILE A 342 -11.00 2.22 -3.69
CA ILE A 342 -11.76 1.70 -4.82
C ILE A 342 -13.19 1.46 -4.36
N VAL A 343 -14.16 2.07 -5.04
CA VAL A 343 -15.57 1.75 -4.87
C VAL A 343 -16.06 0.97 -6.10
N ASP A 344 -16.77 -0.12 -5.81
CA ASP A 344 -17.57 -0.91 -6.74
C ASP A 344 -19.00 -1.01 -6.19
N LYS A 345 -19.94 -1.52 -7.00
CA LYS A 345 -21.37 -1.60 -6.67
C LYS A 345 -21.69 -2.37 -5.38
N GLN A 346 -20.81 -3.27 -4.96
CA GLN A 346 -20.99 -4.09 -3.75
C GLN A 346 -19.98 -3.77 -2.63
N TYR A 347 -18.80 -3.25 -2.97
CA TYR A 347 -17.68 -3.15 -2.04
C TYR A 347 -16.90 -1.85 -2.20
N MET A 348 -16.44 -1.33 -1.07
CA MET A 348 -15.44 -0.29 -0.96
C MET A 348 -14.17 -0.91 -0.35
N PHE A 349 -13.08 -0.88 -1.11
CA PHE A 349 -11.75 -1.33 -0.72
C PHE A 349 -10.91 -0.11 -0.34
N LEU A 350 -10.24 -0.19 0.80
CA LEU A 350 -9.53 0.94 1.41
C LEU A 350 -8.15 0.48 1.88
N GLY A 351 -7.09 0.95 1.23
CA GLY A 351 -5.71 0.77 1.70
C GLY A 351 -5.34 1.84 2.72
N HIS A 352 -4.89 1.44 3.90
CA HIS A 352 -4.43 2.32 4.97
C HIS A 352 -3.38 1.59 5.82
N GLY A 353 -2.19 2.18 5.97
CA GLY A 353 -1.06 1.49 6.61
C GLY A 353 -0.82 0.11 5.97
N GLU A 354 -0.63 -0.92 6.78
CA GLU A 354 -0.44 -2.32 6.36
C GLU A 354 -1.74 -3.08 6.02
N TYR A 355 -2.89 -2.39 6.01
CA TYR A 355 -4.22 -2.99 5.96
C TYR A 355 -4.99 -2.63 4.69
N VAL A 356 -5.81 -3.58 4.22
CA VAL A 356 -6.94 -3.27 3.34
C VAL A 356 -8.25 -3.54 4.09
N SER A 357 -9.01 -2.48 4.38
CA SER A 357 -10.40 -2.63 4.86
C SER A 357 -11.34 -2.91 3.69
N VAL A 358 -12.12 -3.98 3.79
CA VAL A 358 -13.19 -4.33 2.84
C VAL A 358 -14.53 -4.01 3.49
N ILE A 359 -15.33 -3.17 2.85
CA ILE A 359 -16.59 -2.66 3.38
C ILE A 359 -17.69 -2.89 2.34
N SER A 360 -18.79 -3.53 2.70
CA SER A 360 -19.94 -3.66 1.80
C SER A 360 -20.67 -2.33 1.69
N VAL A 361 -21.05 -1.95 0.47
CA VAL A 361 -21.84 -0.76 0.16
C VAL A 361 -23.26 -1.20 -0.23
N GLU A 362 -24.25 -0.85 0.58
CA GLU A 362 -25.66 -1.09 0.29
C GLU A 362 -26.36 0.25 0.01
N GLN A 363 -26.65 0.53 -1.26
CA GLN A 363 -27.38 1.74 -1.66
C GLN A 363 -28.89 1.55 -1.44
N ARG A 364 -29.46 2.32 -0.51
CA ARG A 364 -30.90 2.41 -0.26
C ARG A 364 -31.45 3.68 -0.92
N ARG A 365 -32.78 3.80 -1.01
CA ARG A 365 -33.46 4.91 -1.73
C ARG A 365 -33.05 6.33 -1.27
N THR A 366 -32.63 6.49 -0.02
CA THR A 366 -32.29 7.79 0.59
C THR A 366 -30.96 7.80 1.33
N GLU A 367 -30.31 6.65 1.51
CA GLU A 367 -29.16 6.47 2.40
C GLU A 367 -28.20 5.43 1.81
N GLN A 368 -26.91 5.58 2.09
CA GLN A 368 -25.92 4.53 1.87
C GLN A 368 -25.61 3.86 3.20
N LYS A 369 -25.71 2.54 3.25
CA LYS A 369 -25.30 1.76 4.42
C LYS A 369 -23.95 1.11 4.14
N PHE A 370 -22.98 1.41 4.98
CA PHE A 370 -21.67 0.77 5.02
C PHE A 370 -21.67 -0.33 6.09
N SER A 371 -21.00 -1.45 5.83
CA SER A 371 -20.77 -2.48 6.85
C SER A 371 -19.41 -3.15 6.63
N LYS A 372 -18.62 -3.28 7.69
CA LYS A 372 -17.27 -3.86 7.63
C LYS A 372 -17.39 -5.36 7.34
N VAL A 373 -16.73 -5.82 6.28
CA VAL A 373 -16.74 -7.23 5.83
C VAL A 373 -15.46 -7.93 6.26
N ALA A 374 -14.30 -7.36 5.95
CA ALA A 374 -13.00 -7.95 6.25
C ALA A 374 -11.92 -6.88 6.46
N VAL A 375 -10.78 -7.30 7.02
CA VAL A 375 -9.51 -6.58 6.96
C VAL A 375 -8.45 -7.56 6.46
N LEU A 376 -7.74 -7.19 5.40
CA LEU A 376 -6.68 -7.98 4.77
C LEU A 376 -5.32 -7.41 5.19
N THR A 377 -4.34 -8.27 5.47
CA THR A 377 -2.96 -7.85 5.81
C THR A 377 -1.97 -8.99 5.59
N LEU A 378 -0.73 -8.67 5.20
CA LEU A 378 0.37 -9.62 5.03
C LEU A 378 1.07 -9.88 6.38
N LYS A 379 0.50 -10.79 7.19
CA LYS A 379 0.93 -11.07 8.57
C LYS A 379 2.45 -11.25 8.77
N GLU A 380 3.11 -11.96 7.87
CA GLU A 380 4.54 -12.31 8.01
C GLU A 380 5.48 -11.20 7.54
N ASN A 381 5.00 -10.25 6.72
CA ASN A 381 5.76 -9.09 6.28
C ASN A 381 4.82 -7.86 6.15
N PRO A 382 4.47 -7.22 7.27
CA PRO A 382 3.65 -6.01 7.25
C PRO A 382 4.37 -4.88 6.53
N SER A 383 3.73 -4.35 5.49
CA SER A 383 4.26 -3.31 4.62
C SER A 383 3.11 -2.38 4.20
N PRO A 384 3.33 -1.05 4.01
CA PRO A 384 2.28 -0.13 3.62
C PRO A 384 1.61 -0.51 2.29
N VAL A 385 0.28 -0.40 2.24
CA VAL A 385 -0.50 -0.48 1.01
C VAL A 385 -0.32 0.81 0.22
N LEU A 386 0.36 0.73 -0.92
CA LEU A 386 0.71 1.88 -1.76
C LEU A 386 -0.21 2.01 -2.99
N SER A 387 -0.74 0.88 -3.49
CA SER A 387 -1.68 0.89 -4.60
C SER A 387 -2.63 -0.31 -4.56
N MET A 388 -3.77 -0.20 -5.23
CA MET A 388 -4.73 -1.29 -5.38
C MET A 388 -5.37 -1.26 -6.77
N VAL A 389 -5.81 -2.42 -7.25
CA VAL A 389 -6.76 -2.51 -8.36
C VAL A 389 -7.66 -3.74 -8.17
N TYR A 390 -8.97 -3.56 -8.42
CA TYR A 390 -9.99 -4.58 -8.24
C TYR A 390 -10.56 -5.03 -9.59
N ASP A 391 -10.65 -6.34 -9.80
CA ASP A 391 -11.31 -6.97 -10.93
C ASP A 391 -12.66 -7.56 -10.48
N PRO A 392 -13.80 -6.94 -10.82
CA PRO A 392 -15.11 -7.47 -10.46
C PRO A 392 -15.51 -8.73 -11.24
N LYS A 393 -14.87 -9.03 -12.39
CA LYS A 393 -15.19 -10.22 -13.19
C LYS A 393 -14.62 -11.47 -12.52
N GLU A 394 -13.35 -11.42 -12.15
CA GLU A 394 -12.62 -12.50 -11.49
C GLU A 394 -12.65 -12.40 -9.95
N LYS A 395 -13.41 -11.44 -9.39
CA LYS A 395 -13.58 -11.17 -7.94
C LYS A 395 -12.29 -11.11 -7.14
N ARG A 396 -11.27 -10.46 -7.70
CA ARG A 396 -9.91 -10.42 -7.14
C ARG A 396 -9.44 -9.00 -6.91
N LEU A 397 -8.67 -8.81 -5.85
CA LEU A 397 -8.00 -7.56 -5.54
C LEU A 397 -6.50 -7.78 -5.65
N LEU A 398 -5.82 -6.95 -6.45
CA LEU A 398 -4.37 -6.84 -6.46
C LEU A 398 -3.98 -5.65 -5.60
N VAL A 399 -2.98 -5.83 -4.73
CA VAL A 399 -2.52 -4.83 -3.77
C VAL A 399 -1.01 -4.71 -3.89
N GLY A 400 -0.52 -3.49 -4.10
CA GLY A 400 0.88 -3.13 -4.18
C GLY A 400 1.42 -2.67 -2.84
N TYR A 401 2.56 -3.22 -2.46
CA TYR A 401 3.30 -2.98 -1.21
C TYR A 401 4.74 -2.61 -1.53
N ASP A 402 5.58 -2.41 -0.51
CA ASP A 402 7.03 -2.48 -0.65
C ASP A 402 7.52 -3.89 -0.23
N PRO A 403 8.24 -4.67 -1.07
CA PRO A 403 8.54 -4.52 -2.50
C PRO A 403 7.57 -5.27 -3.46
N ALA A 404 6.50 -5.86 -2.90
CA ALA A 404 5.75 -6.95 -3.50
C ALA A 404 4.35 -6.56 -4.00
N ILE A 405 3.76 -7.42 -4.83
CA ILE A 405 2.32 -7.41 -5.12
C ILE A 405 1.69 -8.66 -4.51
N ALA A 406 0.51 -8.51 -3.89
CA ALA A 406 -0.33 -9.61 -3.45
C ALA A 406 -1.63 -9.67 -4.25
N TRP A 407 -1.99 -10.86 -4.73
CA TRP A 407 -3.31 -11.17 -5.27
C TRP A 407 -4.16 -11.78 -4.16
N TRP A 408 -5.20 -11.08 -3.73
CA TRP A 408 -6.15 -11.53 -2.71
C TRP A 408 -7.42 -12.16 -3.29
N SER A 409 -7.88 -13.24 -2.65
CA SER A 409 -9.27 -13.69 -2.75
C SER A 409 -10.13 -12.91 -1.75
N ILE A 410 -11.19 -12.26 -2.23
CA ILE A 410 -12.14 -11.54 -1.38
C ILE A 410 -13.01 -12.50 -0.56
N GLU A 411 -13.30 -13.70 -1.10
CA GLU A 411 -14.16 -14.69 -0.43
C GLU A 411 -13.50 -15.32 0.80
N SER A 412 -12.22 -15.71 0.69
CA SER A 412 -11.49 -16.31 1.80
C SER A 412 -10.75 -15.30 2.68
N GLY A 413 -10.58 -14.05 2.21
CA GLY A 413 -9.75 -13.06 2.88
C GLY A 413 -8.30 -13.54 3.08
N GLN A 414 -7.73 -14.20 2.06
CA GLN A 414 -6.37 -14.76 2.07
C GLN A 414 -5.66 -14.45 0.73
N PRO A 415 -4.31 -14.31 0.73
CA PRO A 415 -3.55 -14.14 -0.49
C PRO A 415 -3.48 -15.46 -1.27
N LEU A 416 -3.67 -15.39 -2.59
CA LEU A 416 -3.53 -16.51 -3.54
C LEU A 416 -2.12 -16.58 -4.13
N CYS A 417 -1.50 -15.42 -4.38
CA CYS A 417 -0.12 -15.29 -4.83
C CYS A 417 0.51 -14.04 -4.19
N VAL A 418 1.79 -14.10 -3.83
CA VAL A 418 2.57 -12.90 -3.43
C VAL A 418 3.97 -12.98 -4.03
N TRP A 419 4.36 -11.99 -4.81
CA TRP A 419 5.62 -11.99 -5.58
C TRP A 419 6.32 -10.63 -5.51
N GLU A 420 7.66 -10.67 -5.56
CA GLU A 420 8.47 -9.45 -5.62
C GLU A 420 8.25 -8.75 -6.96
N ALA A 421 7.92 -7.46 -6.90
CA ALA A 421 7.57 -6.69 -8.09
C ALA A 421 8.61 -5.63 -8.43
N HIS A 422 9.04 -4.82 -7.47
CA HIS A 422 9.98 -3.71 -7.69
C HIS A 422 11.04 -3.68 -6.59
N GLY A 423 12.18 -3.03 -6.80
CA GLY A 423 13.23 -2.87 -5.76
C GLY A 423 12.87 -1.80 -4.71
N GLY A 424 11.62 -1.79 -4.26
CA GLY A 424 10.99 -0.73 -3.48
C GLY A 424 9.47 -0.70 -3.69
N GLY A 425 8.81 0.35 -3.19
CA GLY A 425 7.35 0.46 -3.14
C GLY A 425 6.65 0.41 -4.51
N VAL A 426 5.57 -0.37 -4.59
CA VAL A 426 4.69 -0.47 -5.77
C VAL A 426 3.57 0.59 -5.71
N HIS A 427 3.91 1.79 -6.17
CA HIS A 427 3.05 2.98 -6.13
C HIS A 427 1.88 2.97 -7.12
N GLN A 428 1.92 2.13 -8.15
CA GLN A 428 0.84 2.06 -9.13
C GLN A 428 0.61 0.64 -9.63
N LEU A 429 -0.68 0.28 -9.73
CA LEU A 429 -1.17 -0.92 -10.41
C LEU A 429 -2.23 -0.54 -11.43
N LEU A 430 -2.25 -1.23 -12.57
CA LEU A 430 -3.28 -1.08 -13.59
C LEU A 430 -3.66 -2.44 -14.16
N LEU A 431 -4.95 -2.78 -14.11
CA LEU A 431 -5.51 -3.88 -14.90
C LEU A 431 -5.69 -3.39 -16.33
N THR A 432 -5.26 -4.19 -17.31
CA THR A 432 -5.62 -3.95 -18.70
C THR A 432 -7.02 -4.50 -18.99
N ASP A 433 -7.56 -4.25 -20.18
CA ASP A 433 -8.84 -4.85 -20.61
C ASP A 433 -8.74 -6.39 -20.75
N ARG A 434 -7.51 -6.89 -20.88
CA ARG A 434 -7.15 -8.31 -20.80
C ARG A 434 -7.00 -8.74 -19.35
N SER A 435 -7.84 -9.68 -18.90
CA SER A 435 -7.77 -10.21 -17.53
C SER A 435 -6.50 -11.01 -17.24
N ASP A 436 -5.69 -11.37 -18.24
CA ASP A 436 -4.40 -12.02 -18.03
C ASP A 436 -3.24 -11.05 -17.78
N ILE A 437 -3.39 -9.72 -17.98
CA ILE A 437 -2.26 -8.78 -17.91
C ILE A 437 -2.46 -7.60 -16.96
N VAL A 438 -1.44 -7.36 -16.13
CA VAL A 438 -1.33 -6.27 -15.14
C VAL A 438 -0.08 -5.46 -15.43
N LEU A 439 -0.18 -4.12 -15.32
CA LEU A 439 0.97 -3.23 -15.28
C LEU A 439 1.24 -2.82 -13.82
N SER A 440 2.51 -2.77 -13.43
CA SER A 440 2.94 -2.19 -12.15
C SER A 440 4.04 -1.16 -12.34
N GLY A 441 4.12 -0.20 -11.42
CA GLY A 441 5.17 0.81 -11.37
C GLY A 441 5.53 1.14 -9.93
N GLY A 442 6.81 1.45 -9.70
CA GLY A 442 7.33 1.66 -8.35
C GLY A 442 8.62 2.48 -8.28
N ASP A 443 9.30 2.40 -7.14
CA ASP A 443 10.52 3.17 -6.86
C ASP A 443 11.71 2.82 -7.75
N SER A 444 11.73 1.64 -8.40
CA SER A 444 12.75 1.27 -9.38
C SER A 444 12.68 2.04 -10.70
N GLY A 445 11.74 2.97 -10.85
CA GLY A 445 11.58 3.87 -12.00
C GLY A 445 11.11 3.20 -13.30
N ASN A 446 11.27 1.88 -13.45
CA ASN A 446 10.62 1.11 -14.51
C ASN A 446 9.18 0.70 -14.14
N SER A 447 8.44 0.37 -15.19
CA SER A 447 7.14 -0.28 -15.14
C SER A 447 7.29 -1.72 -15.61
N LYS A 448 6.57 -2.66 -15.00
CA LYS A 448 6.61 -4.09 -15.36
C LYS A 448 5.27 -4.57 -15.89
N ILE A 449 5.32 -5.44 -16.89
CA ILE A 449 4.15 -6.06 -17.50
C ILE A 449 4.09 -7.52 -17.04
N TRP A 450 3.06 -7.87 -16.29
CA TRP A 450 2.91 -9.20 -15.69
C TRP A 450 1.82 -9.98 -16.40
N ARG A 451 2.12 -11.22 -16.79
CA ARG A 451 1.06 -12.18 -17.13
C ARG A 451 0.69 -12.99 -15.89
N LEU A 452 -0.60 -13.07 -15.62
CA LEU A 452 -1.18 -13.77 -14.48
C LEU A 452 -1.53 -15.22 -14.86
N PRO A 453 -1.37 -16.19 -13.94
CA PRO A 453 -1.95 -17.52 -14.11
C PRO A 453 -3.50 -17.46 -14.10
N PRO A 454 -4.19 -18.46 -14.68
CA PRO A 454 -5.65 -18.50 -14.69
C PRO A 454 -6.24 -18.54 -13.27
N ALA A 455 -7.19 -17.64 -12.97
CA ALA A 455 -7.79 -17.51 -11.64
C ALA A 455 -8.43 -18.83 -11.14
N GLN A 456 -9.03 -19.60 -12.04
CA GLN A 456 -9.66 -20.91 -11.77
C GLN A 456 -8.71 -21.97 -11.16
N ASP A 457 -7.41 -21.85 -11.42
CA ASP A 457 -6.37 -22.78 -10.97
C ASP A 457 -5.82 -22.38 -9.58
N LEU A 458 -6.02 -21.12 -9.19
CA LEU A 458 -5.60 -20.56 -7.90
C LEU A 458 -6.55 -20.94 -6.77
N ARG A 459 -6.47 -22.21 -6.34
CA ARG A 459 -7.24 -22.72 -5.21
C ARG A 459 -6.37 -22.89 -3.96
N LEU A 460 -6.77 -22.22 -2.88
CA LEU A 460 -6.21 -22.44 -1.55
C LEU A 460 -6.41 -23.91 -1.17
N TRP A 461 -5.36 -24.55 -0.66
CA TRP A 461 -5.49 -25.86 -0.04
C TRP A 461 -5.88 -25.69 1.44
N GLN A 462 -6.75 -26.57 1.89
CA GLN A 462 -7.01 -26.79 3.30
C GLN A 462 -6.53 -28.20 3.61
N PRO A 463 -5.70 -28.41 4.65
CA PRO A 463 -5.42 -29.76 5.10
C PRO A 463 -6.74 -30.45 5.46
N PRO A 464 -6.89 -31.75 5.16
CA PRO A 464 -8.01 -32.52 5.68
C PRO A 464 -8.11 -32.32 7.19
N ALA A 465 -9.33 -32.14 7.71
CA ALA A 465 -9.54 -32.06 9.14
C ALA A 465 -8.86 -33.25 9.80
N ALA A 466 -8.07 -32.99 10.85
CA ALA A 466 -7.39 -34.05 11.57
C ALA A 466 -8.45 -35.04 12.06
N VAL A 467 -8.44 -36.25 11.49
CA VAL A 467 -9.21 -37.35 12.05
C VAL A 467 -8.54 -37.65 13.38
N GLU A 468 -9.14 -37.17 14.47
CA GLU A 468 -8.83 -37.66 15.80
C GLU A 468 -8.85 -39.18 15.71
N GLN A 469 -7.69 -39.80 15.90
CA GLN A 469 -7.63 -41.25 15.99
C GLN A 469 -8.44 -41.64 17.21
N ARG A 470 -9.68 -42.09 16.98
CA ARG A 470 -10.45 -42.79 17.99
C ARG A 470 -9.63 -44.00 18.40
N SER A 471 -8.96 -43.89 19.55
CA SER A 471 -8.36 -45.01 20.25
C SER A 471 -9.45 -46.05 20.48
N GLY A 472 -9.41 -47.14 19.69
CA GLY A 472 -10.50 -48.10 19.60
C GLY A 472 -9.97 -49.45 19.15
N GLU A 473 -9.97 -50.38 20.11
CA GLU A 473 -9.89 -51.83 19.94
C GLU A 473 -8.54 -52.43 19.50
N GLU A 474 -7.78 -52.84 20.52
CA GLU A 474 -6.80 -53.92 20.43
C GLU A 474 -7.44 -55.20 19.87
N THR A 475 -6.83 -55.80 18.84
CA THR A 475 -6.81 -57.26 18.70
C THR A 475 -5.48 -57.71 18.07
N GLY A 476 -4.83 -58.74 18.63
CA GLY A 476 -3.92 -59.60 17.86
C GLY A 476 -2.40 -59.36 17.94
N SER A 477 -1.80 -59.55 19.13
CA SER A 477 -0.47 -60.20 19.33
C SER A 477 0.77 -59.75 18.54
N GLY A 478 1.79 -59.21 19.25
CA GLY A 478 3.16 -59.05 18.71
C GLY A 478 4.00 -58.05 19.50
N GLY A 479 4.18 -58.28 20.80
CA GLY A 479 4.57 -57.22 21.74
C GLY A 479 6.04 -56.81 21.75
N TRP A 480 6.27 -55.58 22.19
CA TRP A 480 7.46 -55.14 22.93
C TRP A 480 6.99 -54.38 24.16
N ARG A 481 7.66 -54.57 25.30
CA ARG A 481 7.32 -53.91 26.57
C ARG A 481 8.02 -52.56 26.68
N GLU A 482 7.29 -51.55 27.09
CA GLU A 482 7.85 -50.35 27.72
C GLU A 482 7.27 -50.29 29.15
N ALA A 483 8.09 -49.92 30.14
CA ALA A 483 7.74 -50.04 31.55
C ALA A 483 7.32 -48.68 32.12
N ASP A 484 6.21 -48.67 32.86
CA ASP A 484 5.84 -47.53 33.71
C ASP A 484 6.86 -47.32 34.83
N GLU A 485 7.42 -46.11 34.94
CA GLU A 485 7.87 -45.58 36.24
C GLU A 485 7.27 -44.20 36.50
N ILE A 486 6.24 -44.21 37.36
CA ILE A 486 5.66 -43.00 37.96
C ILE A 486 6.59 -42.54 39.08
N ALA A 487 7.31 -41.44 38.86
CA ALA A 487 8.11 -40.78 39.90
C ALA A 487 7.31 -39.66 40.56
N ASN A 488 6.81 -39.93 41.77
CA ASN A 488 6.34 -38.89 42.69
C ASN A 488 7.48 -37.90 42.99
N PHE A 489 7.17 -36.60 43.05
CA PHE A 489 7.92 -35.70 43.93
C PHE A 489 6.98 -34.79 44.72
N SER A 490 7.12 -34.88 46.04
CA SER A 490 6.38 -34.11 47.03
C SER A 490 6.97 -32.71 47.22
N SER A 491 6.11 -31.72 47.42
CA SER A 491 6.46 -30.52 48.21
C SER A 491 5.46 -30.37 49.35
N SER A 492 5.96 -29.94 50.51
CA SER A 492 5.29 -29.97 51.81
C SER A 492 4.17 -28.94 51.96
N ARG A 493 3.30 -29.22 52.93
CA ARG A 493 2.43 -28.22 53.57
C ARG A 493 3.28 -27.17 54.29
N ASP A 494 2.73 -25.96 54.38
CA ASP A 494 2.67 -25.20 55.62
C ASP A 494 1.20 -24.74 55.81
N GLU A 495 0.81 -24.44 57.04
CA GLU A 495 -0.57 -24.34 57.51
C GLU A 495 -1.02 -22.87 57.68
N ASP A 496 -2.32 -22.59 57.49
CA ASP A 496 -3.14 -21.81 58.45
C ASP A 496 -4.60 -21.61 57.98
N ASP A 497 -5.51 -22.28 58.69
CA ASP A 497 -6.81 -21.86 59.23
C ASP A 497 -7.80 -20.90 58.50
N GLY A 498 -9.07 -21.33 58.46
CA GLY A 498 -10.23 -20.48 58.08
C GLY A 498 -11.54 -21.26 57.86
N GLU A 499 -12.35 -21.43 58.90
CA GLU A 499 -13.57 -22.27 58.90
C GLU A 499 -14.74 -21.79 58.00
N SER A 500 -15.25 -22.69 57.15
CA SER A 500 -16.72 -22.94 56.94
C SER A 500 -17.60 -21.86 56.24
N LEU A 501 -18.93 -21.98 55.99
CA LEU A 501 -19.94 -23.07 56.08
C LEU A 501 -20.88 -23.04 54.84
N HIS A 502 -21.50 -24.19 54.53
CA HIS A 502 -22.79 -24.43 53.83
C HIS A 502 -23.37 -23.55 52.67
N ALA A 503 -23.57 -24.24 51.54
CA ALA A 503 -24.83 -24.39 50.78
C ALA A 503 -25.51 -23.20 50.05
N GLY A 504 -25.72 -23.37 48.74
CA GLY A 504 -26.71 -22.62 47.96
C GLY A 504 -26.42 -22.59 46.45
N CYS A 505 -27.28 -23.22 45.64
CA CYS A 505 -27.28 -23.04 44.18
C CYS A 505 -28.46 -22.13 43.81
N PRO A 506 -28.25 -21.04 43.06
CA PRO A 506 -28.89 -20.97 41.74
C PRO A 506 -28.17 -20.15 40.64
N ARG A 507 -28.43 -20.55 39.38
CA ARG A 507 -28.47 -19.81 38.09
C ARG A 507 -27.86 -18.38 37.93
N GLN A 508 -27.08 -18.28 36.83
CA GLN A 508 -26.99 -17.19 35.81
C GLN A 508 -26.09 -15.92 36.01
N LYS A 509 -25.40 -15.57 34.90
CA LYS A 509 -24.85 -14.27 34.41
C LYS A 509 -23.44 -13.75 34.86
N TRP A 510 -22.56 -13.67 33.82
CA TRP A 510 -21.69 -12.55 33.38
C TRP A 510 -20.49 -11.98 34.21
N CYS A 511 -19.49 -11.49 33.43
CA CYS A 511 -18.28 -10.70 33.80
C CYS A 511 -17.21 -11.42 34.67
N GLY A 512 -15.91 -11.06 34.64
CA GLY A 512 -15.18 -10.03 33.88
C GLY A 512 -13.63 -10.20 34.02
N THR A 513 -12.85 -9.39 33.30
CA THR A 513 -11.37 -9.45 33.17
C THR A 513 -10.59 -8.72 34.27
N GLN A 514 -9.29 -9.06 34.47
CA GLN A 514 -8.26 -8.13 34.98
C GLN A 514 -6.87 -8.33 34.32
N HIS A 515 -6.18 -7.22 34.05
CA HIS A 515 -4.77 -7.09 33.63
C HIS A 515 -3.82 -6.84 34.83
N PRO A 516 -2.48 -6.88 34.64
CA PRO A 516 -1.69 -5.63 34.61
C PRO A 516 -0.71 -5.57 33.39
N GLN A 517 -0.41 -4.40 32.79
CA GLN A 517 0.64 -3.39 33.12
C GLN A 517 2.08 -3.96 33.28
N GLY A 518 3.17 -3.39 32.76
CA GLY A 518 3.40 -2.18 31.96
C GLY A 518 4.71 -1.46 32.36
N TYR A 519 5.69 -1.25 31.47
CA TYR A 519 6.93 -0.48 31.73
C TYR A 519 7.59 0.05 30.43
N GLU A 520 8.04 1.31 30.44
CA GLU A 520 8.92 1.96 29.43
C GLU A 520 10.17 2.60 30.14
N PRO A 521 10.99 3.48 29.51
CA PRO A 521 12.11 3.09 28.65
C PRO A 521 13.45 3.73 29.07
N VAL A 522 14.57 3.32 28.45
CA VAL A 522 15.83 4.08 28.47
C VAL A 522 16.47 4.08 27.07
N ALA A 523 16.82 5.26 26.57
CA ALA A 523 17.49 5.44 25.29
C ALA A 523 18.96 5.87 25.48
N ILE A 524 19.89 5.19 24.79
CA ILE A 524 21.22 5.71 24.45
C ILE A 524 21.51 5.30 23.01
N GLY A 525 21.65 6.27 22.11
CA GLY A 525 21.97 6.02 20.71
C GLY A 525 23.48 6.05 20.42
N ARG A 526 23.89 5.38 19.34
CA ARG A 526 25.04 5.75 18.49
C ARG A 526 24.98 5.02 17.15
N SER A 527 25.31 5.73 16.09
CA SER A 527 25.57 5.19 14.76
C SER A 527 27.05 4.82 14.62
N SER A 528 27.36 3.77 13.84
CA SER A 528 28.42 3.78 12.82
C SER A 528 28.70 2.38 12.21
N ASN A 529 29.30 2.44 11.02
CA ASN A 529 29.73 1.35 10.14
C ASN A 529 30.57 0.22 10.78
N SER A 530 30.37 -1.00 10.28
CA SER A 530 31.45 -1.97 9.99
C SER A 530 30.97 -2.88 8.85
N LEU A 531 31.60 -2.87 7.67
CA LEU A 531 32.90 -3.47 7.33
C LEU A 531 32.98 -4.97 7.67
N SER A 532 32.88 -5.78 6.61
CA SER A 532 33.15 -7.21 6.58
C SER A 532 34.66 -7.50 6.64
N PRO A 533 35.09 -8.58 7.32
CA PRO A 533 36.42 -9.14 7.16
C PRO A 533 36.43 -10.15 6.01
N GLY A 534 37.38 -10.01 5.09
CA GLY A 534 37.63 -11.01 4.05
C GLY A 534 38.42 -12.21 4.58
N SER A 535 38.36 -13.33 3.86
CA SER A 535 39.43 -14.33 3.87
C SER A 535 39.75 -14.70 2.43
N ALA A 536 41.02 -14.56 2.06
CA ALA A 536 41.51 -14.83 0.71
C ALA A 536 42.01 -16.27 0.61
N ARG A 537 41.86 -16.89 -0.57
CA ARG A 537 42.77 -17.92 -1.08
C ARG A 537 42.73 -17.90 -2.61
N ASP A 538 43.93 -17.99 -3.20
CA ASP A 538 44.18 -17.92 -4.63
C ASP A 538 43.65 -19.15 -5.39
N ASP A 539 43.23 -18.97 -6.65
CA ASP A 539 44.10 -19.40 -7.79
C ASP A 539 43.64 -18.83 -9.15
N ARG A 540 44.65 -18.36 -9.91
CA ARG A 540 44.84 -18.22 -11.38
C ARG A 540 43.66 -18.58 -12.33
N GLY A 541 43.36 -17.83 -13.40
CA GLY A 541 43.96 -16.61 -13.97
C GLY A 541 43.66 -16.45 -15.48
N VAL A 542 44.14 -15.35 -16.10
CA VAL A 542 44.17 -15.03 -17.57
C VAL A 542 42.78 -14.82 -18.21
N LEU A 543 42.40 -13.69 -18.86
CA LEU A 543 43.06 -12.89 -19.93
C LEU A 543 42.78 -11.38 -19.85
N ARG A 544 43.53 -10.58 -20.63
CA ARG A 544 43.53 -9.10 -20.71
C ARG A 544 42.65 -8.54 -21.83
N SER A 545 42.15 -7.31 -21.66
CA SER A 545 42.46 -6.10 -22.47
C SER A 545 41.67 -4.90 -21.90
N ASP A 546 42.30 -3.85 -21.37
CA ASP A 546 42.73 -2.60 -22.07
C ASP A 546 41.51 -1.78 -22.58
N ASP A 547 41.38 -0.46 -22.44
CA ASP A 547 42.02 0.60 -21.63
C ASP A 547 41.13 1.88 -21.76
N TYR A 548 41.32 2.91 -20.91
CA TYR A 548 41.26 4.37 -21.22
C TYR A 548 40.87 5.30 -20.04
N ASP A 549 41.89 6.07 -19.63
CA ASP A 549 41.94 7.44 -19.10
C ASP A 549 40.99 7.99 -18.01
N THR A 550 41.67 8.52 -16.98
CA THR A 550 41.22 9.63 -16.12
C THR A 550 41.96 10.91 -16.52
N PRO A 551 41.57 12.09 -16.00
CA PRO A 551 42.57 12.75 -15.13
C PRO A 551 42.00 13.49 -13.89
N GLU A 552 42.86 13.52 -12.85
CA GLU A 552 43.14 14.59 -11.86
C GLU A 552 41.96 15.30 -11.12
N ARG A 553 41.79 15.26 -9.79
CA ARG A 553 42.67 15.35 -8.59
C ARG A 553 43.15 16.77 -8.24
N ILE A 554 42.37 17.50 -7.43
CA ILE A 554 42.84 18.70 -6.67
C ILE A 554 42.53 18.58 -5.16
N VAL A 555 43.61 18.43 -4.40
CA VAL A 555 43.95 18.93 -3.04
C VAL A 555 42.83 19.38 -2.07
N HIS A 556 42.84 18.76 -0.87
CA HIS A 556 42.23 19.30 0.36
C HIS A 556 43.02 20.49 0.93
N VAL A 557 42.31 21.53 1.37
CA VAL A 557 42.81 22.49 2.38
C VAL A 557 41.73 22.68 3.45
N ASN A 558 42.09 22.42 4.72
CA ASN A 558 41.34 22.90 5.87
C ASN A 558 41.80 24.34 6.17
N ASP A 559 40.90 25.24 6.57
CA ASP A 559 41.12 25.92 7.86
C ASP A 559 39.93 26.73 8.44
N ALA A 560 39.95 26.72 9.77
CA ALA A 560 39.38 27.62 10.79
C ALA A 560 38.29 28.67 10.49
N ASN A 561 37.26 28.65 11.36
CA ASN A 561 36.41 29.79 11.72
C ASN A 561 37.21 30.99 12.27
N GLY A 562 36.84 32.21 11.89
CA GLY A 562 37.36 33.46 12.51
C GLY A 562 36.40 34.64 12.38
N ARG A 563 35.78 35.07 13.50
CA ARG A 563 34.85 36.22 13.55
C ARG A 563 35.60 37.57 13.50
N GLY A 564 35.05 38.57 12.82
CA GLY A 564 35.51 39.97 12.93
C GLY A 564 34.47 40.98 12.43
N LYS A 565 33.94 41.82 13.33
CA LYS A 565 33.05 42.95 12.98
C LYS A 565 33.89 44.17 12.58
N GLY A 566 33.41 44.97 11.62
CA GLY A 566 33.94 46.32 11.35
C GLY A 566 32.99 47.16 10.50
N ARG A 567 32.40 48.21 11.07
CA ARG A 567 31.72 49.28 10.32
C ARG A 567 32.76 50.26 9.78
N CYS A 568 32.51 50.86 8.61
CA CYS A 568 32.55 52.32 8.46
C CYS A 568 31.89 52.75 7.15
N ALA A 569 31.28 53.94 7.17
CA ALA A 569 30.86 54.68 5.97
C ALA A 569 31.96 55.68 5.56
N LEU A 570 31.84 56.25 4.36
CA LEU A 570 32.40 57.52 3.81
C LEU A 570 32.13 57.41 2.28
N SER A 571 31.17 58.11 1.67
CA SER A 571 31.20 59.52 1.22
C SER A 571 32.34 59.87 0.26
N GLY A 572 32.01 60.32 -0.96
CA GLY A 572 32.92 60.86 -1.96
C GLY A 572 32.13 61.37 -3.18
N ASP A 573 32.19 62.68 -3.42
CA ASP A 573 31.39 63.42 -4.40
C ASP A 573 32.03 63.49 -5.81
N ASP A 574 31.24 63.99 -6.78
CA ASP A 574 31.60 64.90 -7.89
C ASP A 574 30.74 64.58 -9.15
N ILE A 575 29.64 65.30 -9.43
CA ILE A 575 29.51 66.66 -10.01
C ILE A 575 29.84 66.74 -11.51
N MET A 576 28.79 66.86 -12.35
CA MET A 576 28.62 67.86 -13.44
C MET A 576 27.27 67.66 -14.16
N GLY A 577 26.47 68.73 -14.34
CA GLY A 577 25.24 68.76 -15.18
C GLY A 577 25.45 69.61 -16.46
N PRO A 578 24.50 70.44 -16.93
CA PRO A 578 23.03 70.43 -16.74
C PRO A 578 22.20 70.82 -18.02
N ARG A 579 20.85 70.66 -17.99
CA ARG A 579 19.74 71.52 -18.58
C ARG A 579 18.44 70.69 -18.71
N ILE A 580 17.29 71.01 -18.08
CA ILE A 580 16.33 72.15 -18.26
C ILE A 580 15.58 72.01 -19.62
N THR A 581 14.23 71.94 -19.76
CA THR A 581 13.02 72.36 -18.99
C THR A 581 11.84 71.35 -19.24
N LYS A 582 10.89 71.08 -18.32
CA LYS A 582 9.56 71.74 -18.08
C LYS A 582 8.64 71.88 -19.33
N ASP A 583 7.32 71.72 -19.31
CA ASP A 583 6.29 71.45 -18.26
C ASP A 583 4.93 71.02 -18.90
N GLU A 584 3.96 70.63 -18.05
CA GLU A 584 2.48 70.82 -18.18
C GLU A 584 1.59 69.98 -19.16
N GLU A 585 0.70 69.17 -18.54
CA GLU A 585 -0.70 68.92 -18.94
C GLU A 585 -1.54 70.21 -18.85
N PRO A 586 -2.67 70.42 -19.60
CA PRO A 586 -3.98 69.93 -19.13
C PRO A 586 -5.14 69.68 -20.15
N GLY A 587 -6.02 68.73 -19.81
CA GLY A 587 -7.41 69.04 -19.42
C GLY A 587 -8.58 69.16 -20.43
N SER A 588 -9.50 68.17 -20.37
CA SER A 588 -10.97 68.29 -20.61
C SER A 588 -11.45 68.56 -22.07
N ALA A 589 -12.69 68.36 -22.53
CA ALA A 589 -13.98 67.92 -21.95
C ALA A 589 -14.84 67.28 -23.12
N ALA A 590 -16.15 66.97 -23.09
CA ALA A 590 -17.26 67.06 -22.13
C ALA A 590 -18.47 66.18 -22.58
N GLN A 591 -19.41 65.87 -21.65
CA GLN A 591 -20.90 65.78 -21.87
C GLN A 591 -21.48 64.64 -22.77
N ASN A 592 -22.69 64.09 -22.57
CA ASN A 592 -23.83 64.31 -21.64
C ASN A 592 -24.73 63.03 -21.65
N SER A 593 -25.80 62.80 -20.86
CA SER A 593 -26.42 63.45 -19.68
C SER A 593 -27.54 62.57 -19.08
N ALA A 594 -27.72 62.56 -17.75
CA ALA A 594 -29.01 62.64 -16.99
C ALA A 594 -30.13 61.58 -17.20
N SER A 595 -31.10 61.31 -16.29
CA SER A 595 -31.39 61.56 -14.85
C SER A 595 -32.68 60.77 -14.50
N ALA A 596 -32.96 60.24 -13.30
CA ALA A 596 -33.62 60.88 -12.14
C ALA A 596 -34.11 59.71 -11.21
N LEU A 597 -33.87 59.64 -9.89
CA LEU A 597 -34.36 60.41 -8.71
C LEU A 597 -35.71 59.97 -8.09
N GLY A 598 -35.71 59.78 -6.76
CA GLY A 598 -36.86 59.55 -5.87
C GLY A 598 -36.80 58.20 -5.12
N GLY A 599 -37.01 58.09 -3.79
CA GLY A 599 -37.26 59.10 -2.76
C GLY A 599 -38.11 58.57 -1.60
N SER A 600 -37.48 58.19 -0.47
CA SER A 600 -37.96 57.96 0.92
C SER A 600 -39.47 57.83 1.25
N VAL A 601 -39.84 56.86 2.12
CA VAL A 601 -40.68 57.07 3.34
C VAL A 601 -40.67 55.81 4.25
N VAL A 602 -40.69 56.02 5.57
CA VAL A 602 -40.84 55.04 6.68
C VAL A 602 -42.05 55.49 7.52
N PRO A 603 -43.05 54.65 7.89
CA PRO A 603 -43.10 54.03 9.25
C PRO A 603 -44.05 52.78 9.35
N PRO A 604 -44.51 52.30 10.54
CA PRO A 604 -43.90 52.19 11.88
C PRO A 604 -43.88 50.74 12.45
N LYS A 605 -43.31 50.59 13.67
CA LYS A 605 -43.27 49.36 14.49
C LYS A 605 -44.66 48.82 14.89
N LYS A 606 -44.74 47.49 15.08
CA LYS A 606 -45.63 46.82 16.07
C LYS A 606 -44.82 45.81 16.89
N ASN A 607 -45.26 45.56 18.12
CA ASN A 607 -44.51 44.89 19.19
C ASN A 607 -45.19 43.60 19.69
N PHE A 608 -44.37 42.61 20.08
CA PHE A 608 -44.62 41.52 21.04
C PHE A 608 -45.64 40.40 20.71
N PRO A 609 -45.53 39.20 21.34
CA PRO A 609 -44.59 38.82 22.42
C PRO A 609 -43.62 37.67 22.12
N THR A 610 -42.49 37.67 22.84
CA THR A 610 -41.64 36.50 23.11
C THR A 610 -42.22 35.67 24.25
N PRO A 611 -41.84 34.39 24.35
CA PRO A 611 -41.53 33.86 25.68
C PRO A 611 -40.23 33.03 25.74
N PHE A 612 -39.56 33.12 26.90
CA PHE A 612 -38.40 32.35 27.38
C PHE A 612 -37.01 32.64 26.77
N GLU A 613 -36.32 33.55 27.47
CA GLU A 613 -34.85 33.55 27.63
C GLU A 613 -34.35 32.29 28.37
N PRO A 614 -33.05 31.94 28.25
CA PRO A 614 -32.52 30.69 28.78
C PRO A 614 -32.37 30.72 30.31
N LYS A 615 -32.57 29.55 30.93
CA LYS A 615 -32.01 29.29 32.25
C LYS A 615 -30.54 28.90 32.11
N SER A 616 -29.74 29.43 33.03
CA SER A 616 -28.47 28.85 33.46
C SER A 616 -28.72 27.48 34.09
N ASP A 617 -27.89 26.50 33.75
CA ASP A 617 -27.59 25.36 34.60
C ASP A 617 -26.06 25.15 34.51
N ASP A 618 -25.40 25.37 35.65
CA ASP A 618 -24.12 24.71 35.96
C ASP A 618 -24.43 23.25 36.35
N ASP A 619 -23.38 22.41 36.45
CA ASP A 619 -23.41 21.01 36.93
C ASP A 619 -24.14 19.98 36.05
N ASP A 620 -23.34 19.19 35.30
CA ASP A 620 -23.24 17.72 35.48
C ASP A 620 -22.26 17.12 34.42
N ASP A 621 -20.96 17.19 34.73
CA ASP A 621 -19.86 16.57 33.97
C ASP A 621 -19.70 15.06 34.31
N GLU A 622 -20.77 14.27 34.20
CA GLU A 622 -20.75 12.81 34.46
C GLU A 622 -21.52 11.99 33.39
N ASP A 623 -21.05 11.97 32.14
CA ASP A 623 -21.53 10.96 31.15
C ASP A 623 -20.59 10.70 29.93
N LEU A 624 -19.32 11.14 29.97
CA LEU A 624 -18.40 11.08 28.81
C LEU A 624 -17.28 10.02 28.86
N ASP A 625 -17.17 9.23 29.93
CA ASP A 625 -16.10 8.23 30.07
C ASP A 625 -16.51 6.76 29.79
N GLU A 626 -17.81 6.41 29.70
CA GLU A 626 -18.22 5.03 29.39
C GLU A 626 -18.00 4.61 27.92
N LEU A 627 -17.72 5.55 26.99
CA LEU A 627 -17.46 5.25 25.58
C LEU A 627 -15.99 5.04 25.21
N ARG A 628 -15.06 5.06 26.18
CA ARG A 628 -13.61 4.91 25.95
C ARG A 628 -12.99 3.57 26.39
N SER A 629 -13.74 2.68 27.03
CA SER A 629 -13.20 1.42 27.60
C SER A 629 -13.45 0.15 26.77
N ALA A 630 -14.11 0.24 25.61
CA ALA A 630 -14.46 -0.92 24.78
C ALA A 630 -13.38 -1.36 23.76
N PHE A 631 -12.28 -0.60 23.62
CA PHE A 631 -11.18 -0.90 22.69
C PHE A 631 -9.81 -0.51 23.27
N SER A 632 -9.35 -1.30 24.24
CA SER A 632 -7.94 -1.39 24.67
C SER A 632 -7.48 -2.83 24.56
#